data_AF-A0A2V6ZMY5-F1
#
_entry.id   AF-A0A2V6ZMY5-F1
#
_cell.length_a   1.000
_cell.length_b   1.000
_cell.length_c   1.000
_cell.angle_alpha   90.00
_cell.angle_beta   90.00
_cell.angle_gamma   90.00
#
_symmetry.space_group_name_H-M   'P 1'
#
loop_
_entity.id
_entity.type
_entity.pdbx_description
1 polymer ?
#
loop_
_entity_poly.entity_id
_entity_poly.type
_entity_poly.pdbx_seq_one_letter_code
_entity_poly.pdbx_strand_id
1 'polypeptide(L)'
;MRRILAVLLVVVFLVGSAAPAAHAGGHGPGRSVIGLAAFALFAPFIIVGEVLAHTVPRVVVAPAPVYYPPAPVYQAPAPVYYPPPPAYSAPPAYVHQAYAAPAPAQPRVIQYPHGRYVLRGDGSVTAYQWVWIPNPPIPPPPAAPPPPPPAGSP
;
A
#
# COMPACT_ATOMS: atom_id res chain seq x y z
N MET A 1 -32.47 36.08 8.12
CA MET A 1 -32.62 35.85 9.58
C MET A 1 -32.41 34.38 9.97
N ARG A 2 -33.17 33.41 9.45
CA ARG A 2 -32.99 31.96 9.79
C ARG A 2 -31.56 31.43 9.60
N ARG A 3 -30.89 31.78 8.50
CA ARG A 3 -29.51 31.36 8.23
C ARG A 3 -28.50 31.95 9.22
N ILE A 4 -28.72 33.20 9.65
CA ILE A 4 -27.86 33.89 10.62
C ILE A 4 -28.03 33.26 12.01
N LEU A 5 -29.26 32.94 12.40
CA LEU A 5 -29.54 32.21 13.64
C LEU A 5 -28.90 30.82 13.64
N ALA A 6 -28.97 30.09 12.52
CA ALA A 6 -28.34 28.78 12.40
C ALA A 6 -26.81 28.86 12.52
N VAL A 7 -26.18 29.85 11.88
CA VAL A 7 -24.73 30.06 11.97
C VAL A 7 -24.32 30.46 13.39
N LEU A 8 -25.06 31.34 14.05
CA LEU A 8 -24.79 31.70 15.45
C LEU A 8 -24.90 30.49 16.37
N LEU A 9 -25.89 29.62 16.16
CA LEU A 9 -26.08 28.42 16.98
C LEU A 9 -24.93 27.43 16.78
N VAL A 10 -24.47 27.25 15.53
CA VAL A 10 -23.29 26.42 15.23
C VAL A 10 -22.02 27.00 15.85
N VAL A 11 -21.82 28.31 15.80
CA VAL A 11 -20.65 28.96 16.40
C VAL A 11 -20.67 28.85 17.93
N VAL A 12 -21.82 29.07 18.57
CA VAL A 12 -21.97 28.90 20.03
C VAL A 12 -21.74 27.44 20.42
N PHE A 13 -22.22 26.49 19.62
CA PHE A 13 -21.98 25.07 19.86
C PHE A 13 -20.50 24.71 19.69
N LEU A 14 -19.82 25.25 18.67
CA LEU A 14 -18.38 25.05 18.46
C LEU A 14 -17.56 25.63 19.63
N VAL A 15 -17.86 26.86 20.05
CA VAL A 15 -17.17 27.53 21.15
C VAL A 15 -17.44 26.81 22.48
N GLY A 16 -18.67 26.35 22.72
CA GLY A 16 -19.01 25.55 23.89
C GLY A 16 -18.39 24.14 23.89
N SER A 17 -18.04 23.62 22.71
CA SER A 17 -17.40 22.30 22.55
C SER A 17 -15.88 22.31 22.66
N ALA A 18 -15.25 23.49 22.70
CA ALA A 18 -13.82 23.63 22.94
C ALA A 18 -13.54 23.40 24.44
N ALA A 19 -13.36 22.14 24.83
CA ALA A 19 -12.97 21.77 26.18
C ALA A 19 -11.64 22.47 26.56
N PRO A 20 -11.49 22.98 27.80
CA PRO A 20 -10.22 23.55 28.23
C PRO A 20 -9.17 22.44 28.24
N ALA A 21 -7.94 22.77 27.84
CA ALA A 21 -6.81 21.86 27.81
C ALA A 21 -6.49 21.32 29.23
N ALA A 22 -7.10 20.19 29.58
CA ALA A 22 -6.80 19.47 30.81
C ALA A 22 -5.54 18.62 30.57
N HIS A 23 -4.52 18.94 31.34
CA HIS A 23 -3.19 18.36 31.28
C HIS A 23 -3.20 16.86 31.57
N ALA A 24 -2.33 16.11 30.88
CA ALA A 24 -2.12 14.69 31.12
C ALA A 24 -1.52 14.44 32.51
N GLY A 25 -2.20 13.65 33.34
CA GLY A 25 -1.66 13.11 34.59
C GLY A 25 -2.74 12.62 35.56
N GLY A 26 -2.98 11.30 35.60
CA GLY A 26 -3.70 10.65 36.71
C GLY A 26 -4.78 9.66 36.29
N HIS A 27 -4.62 8.39 36.68
CA HIS A 27 -5.68 7.39 36.66
C HIS A 27 -6.73 7.74 37.72
N GLY A 28 -7.82 8.40 37.32
CA GLY A 28 -8.94 8.76 38.20
C GLY A 28 -10.31 8.63 37.52
N PRO A 29 -11.40 8.59 38.31
CA PRO A 29 -12.76 8.21 37.89
C PRO A 29 -13.43 9.15 36.86
N GLY A 30 -12.75 10.21 36.42
CA GLY A 30 -13.28 11.23 35.51
C GLY A 30 -13.63 10.72 34.10
N ARG A 31 -13.05 9.61 33.62
CA ARG A 31 -13.36 9.09 32.27
C ARG A 31 -14.79 8.53 32.18
N SER A 32 -15.30 7.92 33.25
CA SER A 32 -16.69 7.41 33.30
C SER A 32 -17.71 8.53 33.44
N VAL A 33 -17.36 9.62 34.13
CA VAL A 33 -18.22 10.79 34.32
C VAL A 33 -18.45 11.53 33.00
N ILE A 34 -17.44 11.64 32.13
CA ILE A 34 -17.57 12.28 30.82
C ILE A 34 -18.56 11.51 29.92
N GLY A 35 -18.48 10.17 29.91
CA GLY A 35 -19.42 9.33 29.15
C GLY A 35 -20.85 9.45 29.65
N LEU A 36 -21.05 9.46 30.97
CA LEU A 36 -22.38 9.55 31.59
C LEU A 36 -23.00 10.94 31.42
N ALA A 37 -22.19 12.00 31.50
CA ALA A 37 -22.64 13.38 31.24
C ALA A 37 -23.04 13.58 29.78
N ALA A 38 -22.26 13.06 28.82
CA ALA A 38 -22.62 13.10 27.41
C ALA A 38 -23.90 12.31 27.14
N PHE A 39 -24.04 11.12 27.74
CA PHE A 39 -25.25 10.31 27.61
C PHE A 39 -26.48 11.02 28.18
N ALA A 40 -26.38 11.61 29.38
CA ALA A 40 -27.48 12.33 30.01
C ALA A 40 -27.95 13.56 29.20
N LEU A 41 -27.02 14.24 28.52
CA LEU A 41 -27.35 15.39 27.68
C LEU A 41 -27.97 14.99 26.34
N PHE A 42 -27.52 13.90 25.71
CA PHE A 42 -27.99 13.50 24.37
C PHE A 42 -29.20 12.56 24.39
N ALA A 43 -29.35 11.72 25.41
CA ALA A 43 -30.47 10.78 25.53
C ALA A 43 -31.86 11.43 25.37
N PRO A 44 -32.20 12.57 26.00
CA PRO A 44 -33.53 13.16 25.85
C PRO A 44 -33.80 13.64 24.41
N PHE A 45 -32.79 14.12 23.68
CA PHE A 45 -32.96 14.54 22.29
C PHE A 45 -33.20 13.36 21.35
N ILE A 46 -32.57 12.21 21.61
CA ILE A 46 -32.80 10.99 20.85
C ILE A 46 -34.23 10.49 21.09
N ILE A 47 -34.68 10.44 22.35
CA ILE A 47 -36.02 9.98 22.72
C ILE A 47 -37.10 10.89 22.12
N VAL A 48 -36.97 12.21 22.29
CA VAL A 48 -37.95 13.18 21.74
C VAL A 48 -37.93 13.18 20.22
N GLY A 49 -36.76 13.10 19.60
CA GLY A 49 -36.61 13.03 18.15
C GLY A 49 -37.27 11.79 17.55
N GLU A 50 -37.14 10.64 18.21
CA GLU A 50 -37.76 9.40 17.76
C GLU A 50 -39.28 9.45 17.90
N VAL A 51 -39.81 9.91 19.04
CA VAL A 51 -41.26 10.07 19.25
C VAL A 51 -41.85 11.01 18.19
N LEU A 52 -41.18 12.14 17.91
CA LEU A 52 -41.65 13.09 16.90
C LEU A 52 -41.61 12.49 15.50
N ALA A 53 -40.59 11.69 15.16
CA ALA A 53 -40.49 11.02 13.87
C ALA A 53 -41.63 10.02 13.60
N HIS A 54 -42.20 9.42 14.65
CA HIS A 54 -43.35 8.52 14.53
C HIS A 54 -44.69 9.24 14.37
N THR A 55 -44.77 10.51 14.74
CA THR A 55 -45.99 11.32 14.63
C THR A 55 -46.16 12.00 13.27
N VAL A 56 -45.10 12.05 12.46
CA VAL A 56 -45.17 12.64 11.11
C VAL A 56 -45.66 11.56 10.13
N PRO A 57 -46.78 11.78 9.42
CA PRO A 57 -47.26 10.83 8.43
C PRO A 57 -46.23 10.70 7.31
N ARG A 58 -45.80 9.45 7.04
CA ARG A 58 -44.91 9.17 5.91
C ARG A 58 -45.69 9.39 4.62
N VAL A 59 -45.27 10.38 3.83
CA VAL A 59 -45.82 10.61 2.50
C VAL A 59 -45.30 9.51 1.58
N VAL A 60 -46.16 8.53 1.27
CA VAL A 60 -45.87 7.52 0.25
C VAL A 60 -46.22 8.12 -1.10
N VAL A 61 -45.19 8.53 -1.85
CA VAL A 61 -45.37 8.98 -3.23
C VAL A 61 -45.58 7.75 -4.10
N ALA A 62 -46.79 7.60 -4.65
CA ALA A 62 -47.04 6.56 -5.64
C ALA A 62 -46.19 6.82 -6.89
N PRO A 63 -45.54 5.79 -7.47
CA PRO A 63 -44.80 5.95 -8.72
C PRO A 63 -45.76 6.35 -9.84
N ALA A 64 -45.35 7.30 -10.67
CA ALA A 64 -46.15 7.75 -11.81
C ALA A 64 -46.33 6.60 -12.82
N PRO A 65 -47.53 6.44 -13.42
CA PRO A 65 -47.76 5.41 -14.42
C PRO A 65 -46.91 5.68 -15.67
N VAL A 66 -46.11 4.69 -16.05
CA VAL A 66 -45.29 4.75 -17.27
C VAL A 66 -46.07 4.13 -18.42
N TYR A 67 -46.46 4.93 -19.39
CA TYR A 67 -47.05 4.45 -20.64
C TYR A 67 -45.93 4.12 -21.64
N TYR A 68 -45.86 2.85 -22.03
CA TYR A 68 -44.96 2.42 -23.09
C TYR A 68 -45.71 2.39 -24.43
N PRO A 69 -45.22 3.08 -25.46
CA PRO A 69 -45.75 2.90 -26.81
C PRO A 69 -45.45 1.48 -27.31
N PRO A 70 -46.35 0.88 -28.12
CA PRO A 70 -46.10 -0.42 -28.72
C PRO A 70 -44.86 -0.37 -29.61
N ALA A 71 -44.02 -1.41 -29.52
CA ALA A 71 -42.78 -1.49 -30.26
C ALA A 71 -43.07 -1.63 -31.78
N PRO A 72 -42.38 -0.88 -32.65
CA PRO A 72 -42.51 -1.03 -34.09
C PRO A 72 -42.01 -2.42 -34.53
N VAL A 73 -42.85 -3.11 -35.30
CA VAL A 73 -42.49 -4.40 -35.91
C VAL A 73 -41.84 -4.14 -37.26
N TYR A 74 -40.53 -4.32 -37.33
CA TYR A 74 -39.77 -4.26 -38.58
C TYR A 74 -39.70 -5.66 -39.21
N GLN A 75 -40.31 -5.84 -40.38
CA GLN A 75 -40.05 -7.02 -41.21
C GLN A 75 -38.81 -6.79 -42.05
N ALA A 76 -37.75 -7.54 -41.76
CA ALA A 76 -36.54 -7.54 -42.56
C ALA A 76 -36.70 -8.48 -43.76
N PRO A 77 -36.27 -8.09 -44.97
CA PRO A 77 -36.27 -8.96 -46.14
C PRO A 77 -35.34 -10.17 -45.94
N ALA A 78 -35.69 -11.30 -46.56
CA ALA A 78 -34.95 -12.55 -46.43
C ALA A 78 -33.50 -12.40 -46.98
N PRO A 79 -32.48 -12.92 -46.27
CA PRO A 79 -31.10 -12.81 -46.72
C PRO A 79 -30.85 -13.62 -48.00
N VAL A 80 -30.27 -12.98 -49.02
CA VAL A 80 -29.72 -13.68 -50.18
C VAL A 80 -28.29 -14.10 -49.85
N TYR A 81 -28.00 -15.39 -49.89
CA TYR A 81 -26.68 -15.93 -49.57
C TYR A 81 -25.85 -16.13 -50.84
N TYR A 82 -24.69 -15.47 -50.89
CA TYR A 82 -23.65 -15.75 -51.87
C TYR A 82 -22.54 -16.56 -51.20
N PRO A 83 -22.11 -17.70 -51.78
CA PRO A 83 -20.98 -18.42 -51.25
C PRO A 83 -19.70 -17.57 -51.36
N PRO A 84 -18.87 -17.50 -50.30
CA PRO A 84 -17.62 -16.76 -50.35
C PRO A 84 -16.67 -17.40 -51.37
N PRO A 85 -15.86 -16.58 -52.07
CA PRO A 85 -14.84 -17.11 -52.97
C PRO A 85 -13.82 -17.96 -52.18
N PRO A 86 -13.28 -19.04 -52.78
CA PRO A 86 -12.34 -19.91 -52.10
C PRO A 86 -11.07 -19.14 -51.70
N ALA A 87 -10.75 -19.16 -50.40
CA ALA A 87 -9.57 -18.53 -49.84
C ALA A 87 -8.41 -19.54 -49.78
N TYR A 88 -7.28 -19.20 -50.40
CA TYR A 88 -6.05 -19.97 -50.28
C TYR A 88 -5.23 -19.46 -49.10
N SER A 89 -4.88 -20.35 -48.16
CA SER A 89 -4.03 -20.01 -47.01
C SER A 89 -2.55 -20.01 -47.41
N ALA A 90 -1.84 -18.94 -47.07
CA ALA A 90 -0.38 -18.92 -47.16
C ALA A 90 0.23 -19.91 -46.13
N PRO A 91 1.38 -20.53 -46.43
CA PRO A 91 2.07 -21.39 -45.49
C PRO A 91 2.43 -20.65 -44.19
N PRO A 92 2.44 -21.33 -43.03
CA PRO A 92 2.80 -20.70 -41.77
C PRO A 92 4.26 -20.21 -41.82
N ALA A 93 4.47 -18.94 -41.49
CA ALA A 93 5.80 -18.38 -41.29
C ALA A 93 6.40 -18.95 -39.99
N TYR A 94 7.54 -19.63 -40.10
CA TYR A 94 8.28 -20.08 -38.93
C TYR A 94 8.90 -18.87 -38.23
N VAL A 95 8.44 -18.59 -37.02
CA VAL A 95 9.01 -17.55 -36.17
C VAL A 95 10.21 -18.14 -35.44
N HIS A 96 11.42 -17.67 -35.77
CA HIS A 96 12.60 -17.98 -34.98
C HIS A 96 12.56 -17.19 -33.68
N GLN A 97 12.29 -17.90 -32.57
CA GLN A 97 12.36 -17.31 -31.24
C GLN A 97 13.82 -17.07 -30.86
N ALA A 98 14.24 -15.81 -30.88
CA ALA A 98 15.54 -15.41 -30.37
C ALA A 98 15.54 -15.56 -28.84
N TYR A 99 16.32 -16.50 -28.31
CA TYR A 99 16.54 -16.61 -26.88
C TYR A 99 17.45 -15.44 -26.43
N ALA A 100 17.01 -14.69 -25.43
CA ALA A 100 17.83 -13.67 -24.79
C ALA A 100 19.04 -14.33 -24.11
N ALA A 101 20.22 -13.73 -24.27
CA ALA A 101 21.42 -14.18 -23.59
C ALA A 101 21.23 -14.10 -22.06
N PRO A 102 21.79 -15.04 -21.27
CA PRO A 102 21.74 -14.98 -19.81
C PRO A 102 22.33 -13.67 -19.28
N ALA A 103 21.70 -13.09 -18.27
CA ALA A 103 22.18 -11.87 -17.63
C ALA A 103 23.61 -12.05 -17.07
N PRO A 104 24.47 -11.02 -17.13
CA PRO A 104 25.84 -11.11 -16.61
C PRO A 104 25.84 -11.41 -15.11
N ALA A 105 26.71 -12.32 -14.68
CA ALA A 105 26.86 -12.69 -13.28
C ALA A 105 27.30 -11.46 -12.46
N GLN A 106 26.53 -11.11 -11.43
CA GLN A 106 26.86 -9.95 -10.60
C GLN A 106 28.15 -10.20 -9.79
N PRO A 107 29.04 -9.20 -9.65
CA PRO A 107 30.24 -9.34 -8.85
C PRO A 107 29.90 -9.63 -7.38
N ARG A 108 30.39 -10.75 -6.86
CA ARG A 108 30.21 -11.12 -5.44
C ARG A 108 31.27 -10.53 -4.51
N VAL A 109 32.32 -9.94 -5.06
CA VAL A 109 33.46 -9.39 -4.31
C VAL A 109 33.87 -8.06 -4.92
N ILE A 110 33.99 -7.03 -4.08
CA ILE A 110 34.53 -5.72 -4.45
C ILE A 110 35.83 -5.52 -3.68
N GLN A 111 36.95 -5.42 -4.40
CA GLN A 111 38.29 -5.29 -3.82
C GLN A 111 38.67 -3.82 -3.58
N TYR A 112 39.32 -3.56 -2.46
CA TYR A 112 39.86 -2.26 -2.06
C TYR A 112 41.30 -2.42 -1.54
N PRO A 113 42.10 -1.34 -1.47
CA PRO A 113 43.47 -1.41 -0.98
C PRO A 113 43.61 -1.96 0.45
N HIS A 114 42.61 -1.72 1.31
CA HIS A 114 42.62 -2.08 2.74
C HIS A 114 41.75 -3.30 3.08
N GLY A 115 41.15 -3.97 2.09
CA GLY A 115 40.27 -5.10 2.32
C GLY A 115 39.32 -5.36 1.15
N ARG A 116 38.27 -6.14 1.39
CA ARG A 116 37.26 -6.45 0.38
C ARG A 116 35.87 -6.54 0.99
N TYR A 117 34.87 -6.08 0.25
CA TYR A 117 33.48 -6.41 0.54
C TYR A 117 33.13 -7.72 -0.15
N VAL A 118 32.56 -8.66 0.60
CA VAL A 118 32.05 -9.94 0.07
C VAL A 118 30.54 -9.99 0.26
N LEU A 119 29.82 -10.22 -0.82
CA LEU A 119 28.38 -10.45 -0.82
C LEU A 119 28.11 -11.86 -0.32
N ARG A 120 27.47 -11.98 0.83
CA ARG A 120 26.96 -13.25 1.38
C ARG A 120 25.46 -13.33 1.18
N GLY A 121 24.97 -14.57 1.17
CA GLY A 121 23.57 -14.86 0.87
C GLY A 121 23.35 -15.22 -0.60
N ASP A 122 22.19 -15.81 -0.85
CA ASP A 122 21.71 -16.25 -2.16
C ASP A 122 20.45 -15.48 -2.59
N GLY A 123 20.01 -14.53 -1.76
CA GLY A 123 18.82 -13.71 -1.99
C GLY A 123 17.51 -14.46 -1.92
N SER A 124 17.55 -15.78 -1.66
CA SER A 124 16.37 -16.66 -1.71
C SER A 124 16.06 -17.21 -0.33
N VAL A 125 17.03 -17.89 0.29
CA VAL A 125 16.91 -18.40 1.68
C VAL A 125 17.61 -17.45 2.64
N THR A 126 18.73 -16.86 2.23
CA THR A 126 19.51 -15.92 3.02
C THR A 126 19.57 -14.58 2.30
N ALA A 127 19.11 -13.53 2.97
CA ALA A 127 19.17 -12.17 2.44
C ALA A 127 20.61 -11.77 2.06
N TYR A 128 20.72 -11.00 0.99
CA TYR A 128 22.00 -10.46 0.54
C TYR A 128 22.56 -9.47 1.56
N GLN A 129 23.78 -9.73 2.01
CA GLN A 129 24.49 -8.85 2.93
C GLN A 129 25.93 -8.63 2.46
N TRP A 130 26.36 -7.38 2.51
CA TRP A 130 27.74 -7.01 2.23
C TRP A 130 28.55 -7.05 3.53
N VAL A 131 29.56 -7.91 3.57
CA VAL A 131 30.45 -8.06 4.73
C VAL A 131 31.84 -7.54 4.38
N TRP A 132 32.33 -6.60 5.18
CA TRP A 132 33.70 -6.10 5.08
C TRP A 132 34.70 -7.12 5.65
N ILE A 133 35.75 -7.43 4.89
CA ILE A 133 36.87 -8.26 5.33
C ILE A 133 38.16 -7.44 5.19
N PRO A 134 38.80 -7.06 6.31
CA PRO A 134 40.08 -6.34 6.26
C PRO A 134 41.21 -7.25 5.75
N ASN A 135 42.27 -6.63 5.23
CA ASN A 135 43.47 -7.38 4.83
C ASN A 135 44.17 -7.98 6.05
N PRO A 136 44.78 -9.17 5.92
CA PRO A 136 45.59 -9.74 7.00
C PRO A 136 46.80 -8.85 7.30
N PRO A 137 47.28 -8.84 8.56
CA PRO A 137 48.52 -8.16 8.90
C PRO A 137 49.70 -8.76 8.12
N ILE A 138 50.69 -7.92 7.82
CA ILE A 138 51.92 -8.35 7.15
C ILE A 138 52.63 -9.34 8.09
N PRO A 139 53.03 -10.54 7.61
CA PRO A 139 53.75 -11.51 8.43
C PRO A 139 55.09 -10.92 8.91
N PRO A 140 55.59 -11.33 10.09
CA PRO A 140 56.89 -10.88 10.57
C PRO A 140 57.99 -11.27 9.56
N PRO A 141 59.07 -10.47 9.45
CA PRO A 141 60.20 -10.82 8.60
C PRO A 141 60.77 -12.20 8.97
N PRO A 142 61.24 -12.98 7.99
CA PRO A 142 61.96 -14.23 8.27
C PRO A 142 63.13 -13.98 9.22
N ALA A 143 63.37 -14.90 10.16
CA ALA A 143 64.54 -14.84 11.02
C ALA A 143 65.81 -14.85 10.16
N ALA A 144 66.78 -13.98 10.51
CA ALA A 144 68.07 -13.98 9.84
C ALA A 144 68.74 -15.35 9.99
N PRO A 145 69.41 -15.86 8.94
CA PRO A 145 70.15 -17.11 9.04
C PRO A 145 71.26 -17.00 10.12
N PRO A 146 71.57 -18.11 10.82
CA PRO A 146 72.61 -18.10 11.84
C PRO A 146 73.97 -17.71 11.23
N PRO A 147 74.83 -17.03 12.01
CA PRO A 147 76.17 -16.68 11.55
C PRO A 147 76.97 -17.94 11.18
N PRO A 148 77.84 -17.87 10.15
CA PRO A 148 78.67 -19.00 9.76
C PRO A 148 79.59 -19.42 10.93
N PRO A 149 79.89 -20.73 11.06
CA PRO A 149 80.80 -21.20 12.09
C PRO A 149 82.18 -20.55 11.93
N PRO A 150 82.92 -20.30 13.03
CA PRO A 150 84.26 -19.75 12.97
C PRO A 150 85.14 -20.60 12.04
N ALA A 151 85.81 -19.96 11.09
CA ALA A 151 86.79 -20.64 10.25
C ALA A 151 87.91 -21.18 11.16
N GLY A 152 88.00 -22.51 11.25
CA GLY A 152 89.10 -23.18 11.93
C GLY A 152 90.41 -22.71 11.30
N SER A 153 91.31 -22.17 12.12
CA SER A 153 92.65 -21.79 11.71
C SER A 153 93.52 -23.05 11.56
N PRO A 154 94.35 -23.16 10.50
CA PRO A 154 95.30 -24.26 10.33
C PRO A 154 96.46 -24.21 11.33
#